data_AF-A0A7X0NKP6-F1
#
_entry.id   AF-A0A7X0NKP6-F1
#
_cell.length_a   1.000
_cell.length_b   1.000
_cell.length_c   1.000
_cell.angle_alpha   90.00
_cell.angle_beta   90.00
_cell.angle_gamma   90.00
#
_symmetry.space_group_name_H-M   'P 1'
#
loop_
_entity.id
_entity.type
_entity.pdbx_description
1 polymer ?
#
loop_
_entity_poly.entity_id
_entity_poly.type
_entity_poly.pdbx_seq_one_letter_code
_entity_poly.pdbx_strand_id
1 'polypeptide(L)' 'MIIQTVKVSGFRNFVDSEINFNEKTLIIGANDVGKTNLIYALRLLLDKSLSDRDIEPEITDFHINSTGEQSENFSIEI' A
#
# COMPACT_ATOMS: atom_id res chain seq x y z
N MET A 1 17.55 0.03 -8.99
CA MET A 1 17.00 0.27 -7.63
C MET A 1 16.53 -1.07 -7.09
N ILE A 2 16.86 -1.40 -5.85
CA ILE A 2 16.38 -2.62 -5.18
C ILE A 2 15.58 -2.15 -3.97
N ILE A 3 14.33 -2.60 -3.85
CA ILE A 3 13.48 -2.32 -2.69
C ILE A 3 13.79 -3.39 -1.65
N GLN A 4 14.18 -2.99 -0.44
CA GLN A 4 14.50 -3.91 0.65
C GLN A 4 13.34 -4.04 1.64
N THR A 5 12.73 -2.91 1.98
CA THR A 5 11.63 -2.86 2.93
C THR A 5 10.61 -1.86 2.44
N VAL A 6 9.34 -2.13 2.69
CA VAL A 6 8.25 -1.17 2.49
C VAL A 6 7.47 -1.11 3.80
N LYS A 7 7.24 0.09 4.32
CA LYS A 7 6.32 0.32 5.44
C LYS A 7 5.06 0.95 4.89
N VAL A 8 3.92 0.35 5.24
CA VAL A 8 2.58 0.79 4.81
C VAL A 8 1.70 0.92 6.05
N SER A 9 1.23 2.12 6.34
CA SER A 9 0.39 2.42 7.50
C SER A 9 -0.83 3.21 7.07
N GLY A 10 -2.01 2.85 7.58
CA GLY A 10 -3.27 3.54 7.29
C GLY A 10 -3.78 3.46 5.84
N PHE A 11 -3.24 2.56 5.01
CA PHE A 11 -3.55 2.48 3.57
C PHE A 11 -4.40 1.25 3.23
N ARG A 12 -5.63 1.46 2.75
CA ARG A 12 -6.60 0.42 2.35
C ARG A 12 -6.76 -0.68 3.39
N ASN A 13 -6.27 -1.90 3.14
CA ASN A 13 -6.38 -3.00 4.09
C ASN A 13 -5.17 -3.11 5.05
N PHE A 14 -4.19 -2.19 4.96
CA PHE A 14 -3.02 -2.14 5.81
C PHE A 14 -3.25 -1.16 6.97
N VAL A 15 -3.33 -1.70 8.19
CA VAL A 15 -3.33 -0.91 9.42
C VAL A 15 -1.93 -0.36 9.67
N ASP A 16 -0.97 -1.27 9.80
CA ASP A 16 0.45 -1.00 9.99
C ASP A 16 1.20 -2.26 9.58
N SER A 17 2.06 -2.19 8.57
CA SER A 17 2.72 -3.35 8.00
C SER A 17 4.10 -3.01 7.47
N GLU A 18 5.06 -3.85 7.83
CA GLU A 18 6.44 -3.81 7.33
C GLU A 18 6.70 -5.05 6.49
N ILE A 19 6.96 -4.85 5.20
CA ILE A 19 7.18 -5.92 4.23
C ILE A 19 8.63 -5.90 3.80
N ASN A 20 9.34 -7.01 4.05
CA ASN A 20 10.72 -7.19 3.62
C ASN A 20 10.77 -7.95 2.29
N PHE A 21 11.54 -7.42 1.34
CA PHE A 21 11.75 -7.98 0.02
C PHE A 21 13.15 -8.57 -0.09
N ASN A 22 13.24 -9.70 -0.80
CA ASN A 22 14.49 -10.30 -1.23
C ASN A 22 14.63 -10.15 -2.75
N GLU A 23 15.81 -10.50 -3.29
CA GLU A 23 16.09 -10.50 -4.73
C GLU A 23 15.00 -11.21 -5.55
N LYS A 24 14.44 -12.29 -4.99
CA LYS A 24 13.25 -12.97 -5.51
C LYS A 24 12.21 -13.05 -4.40
N THR A 25 11.07 -12.39 -4.61
CA THR A 25 9.97 -12.35 -3.65
C THR A 25 8.70 -12.90 -4.30
N LEU A 26 8.05 -13.85 -3.64
CA LEU A 26 6.76 -14.40 -4.05
C LEU A 26 5.68 -13.81 -3.14
N ILE A 27 4.73 -13.08 -3.72
CA ILE A 27 3.57 -12.53 -3.00
C ILE A 27 2.37 -13.46 -3.23
N ILE A 28 1.94 -14.15 -2.17
CA ILE A 28 0.83 -15.12 -2.20
C ILE A 28 -0.12 -14.91 -1.02
N GLY A 29 -1.36 -15.38 -1.16
CA GLY A 29 -2.41 -15.24 -0.17
C GLY A 29 -3.79 -15.29 -0.82
N ALA A 30 -4.85 -15.44 -0.02
CA ALA A 30 -6.23 -15.45 -0.49
C ALA A 30 -6.60 -14.13 -1.20
N ASN A 31 -7.70 -14.12 -1.96
CA ASN A 31 -8.18 -12.86 -2.55
C ASN A 31 -8.52 -11.84 -1.46
N ASP A 32 -8.40 -10.56 -1.82
CA ASP A 32 -8.74 -9.42 -0.96
C ASP A 32 -7.90 -9.23 0.31
N VAL A 33 -6.87 -10.05 0.53
CA VAL A 33 -5.92 -9.89 1.66
C VAL A 33 -4.88 -8.78 1.49
N GLY A 34 -4.94 -8.02 0.39
CA GLY A 34 -4.05 -6.87 0.16
C GLY A 34 -2.90 -7.04 -0.82
N LYS A 35 -2.80 -8.16 -1.53
CA LYS A 35 -1.72 -8.38 -2.52
C LYS A 35 -1.67 -7.28 -3.59
N THR A 36 -2.82 -6.96 -4.19
CA THR A 36 -2.92 -5.88 -5.19
C THR A 36 -2.67 -4.51 -4.57
N ASN A 37 -3.10 -4.29 -3.32
CA ASN A 37 -2.90 -3.04 -2.62
C ASN A 37 -1.42 -2.79 -2.28
N LEU A 38 -0.65 -3.82 -1.93
CA LEU A 38 0.80 -3.72 -1.76
C LEU A 38 1.50 -3.26 -3.05
N ILE A 39 1.14 -3.87 -4.18
CA ILE A 39 1.70 -3.48 -5.48
C ILE A 39 1.28 -2.05 -5.84
N TYR A 40 0.04 -1.67 -5.57
CA TYR A 40 -0.43 -0.31 -5.84
C TYR A 40 0.27 0.74 -4.95
N ALA A 41 0.51 0.45 -3.67
CA ALA A 41 1.28 1.32 -2.78
C ALA A 41 2.69 1.59 -3.34
N LEU A 42 3.36 0.57 -3.85
CA LEU A 42 4.65 0.73 -4.54
C LEU A 42 4.54 1.56 -5.83
N ARG A 43 3.45 1.41 -6.58
CA ARG A 43 3.22 2.20 -7.79
C ARG A 43 3.06 3.68 -7.48
N LEU A 44 2.35 4.05 -6.41
CA LEU A 44 2.21 5.46 -6.01
C LEU A 44 3.56 6.17 -5.83
N LEU A 45 4.59 5.45 -5.40
CA LEU A 45 5.93 6.01 -5.20
C LEU A 45 6.83 5.97 -6.44
N LEU A 46 6.65 4.97 -7.31
CA LEU A 46 7.65 4.62 -8.34
C LEU A 46 7.14 4.71 -9.77
N ASP A 47 5.82 4.64 -9.97
CA ASP A 47 5.20 4.57 -11.29
C ASP A 47 5.00 5.96 -11.88
N LYS A 48 5.98 6.40 -12.68
CA LYS A 48 5.96 7.69 -13.40
C LYS A 48 4.86 7.79 -14.46
N SER A 49 4.12 6.71 -14.74
CA SER A 49 2.99 6.75 -15.67
C SER A 49 1.68 7.19 -15.02
N LEU A 50 1.62 7.22 -13.69
CA LEU A 50 0.48 7.77 -12.95
C LEU A 50 0.43 9.28 -13.12
N SER A 51 -0.75 9.81 -13.39
CA SER A 51 -1.00 11.25 -13.38
C SER A 51 -1.13 11.76 -11.95
N ASP A 52 -1.04 13.08 -11.76
CA ASP A 52 -1.27 13.70 -10.45
C ASP A 52 -2.64 13.31 -9.86
N ARG A 53 -3.65 13.15 -10.71
CA ARG A 53 -4.99 12.69 -10.32
C ARG A 53 -5.00 11.23 -9.87
N ASP A 54 -4.20 10.37 -10.48
CA ASP A 54 -4.11 8.96 -10.07
C ASP A 54 -3.34 8.78 -8.75
N ILE A 55 -2.58 9.80 -8.34
CA ILE A 55 -1.82 9.84 -7.08
C ILE A 55 -2.63 10.51 -5.96
N GLU A 56 -3.54 11.43 -6.31
CA GLU A 56 -4.42 12.11 -5.35
C GLU A 56 -5.26 11.07 -4.58
N PRO A 57 -5.13 11.01 -3.24
CA PRO A 57 -5.81 9.97 -2.49
C PRO A 57 -7.33 10.07 -2.51
N GLU A 58 -7.99 8.93 -2.69
CA GLU A 58 -9.43 8.82 -2.49
C GLU A 58 -9.76 8.42 -1.04
N ILE A 59 -11.00 8.65 -0.61
CA ILE A 59 -11.48 8.23 0.73
C ILE A 59 -11.26 6.73 0.96
N THR A 60 -11.38 5.93 -0.11
CA THR A 60 -11.20 4.48 -0.12
C THR A 60 -9.74 4.03 -0.01
N ASP A 61 -8.78 4.94 -0.19
CA ASP A 61 -7.36 4.65 0.01
C ASP A 61 -6.96 4.69 1.49
N PHE A 62 -7.75 5.34 2.34
CA PHE A 62 -7.52 5.34 3.78
C PHE A 62 -8.08 4.06 4.39
N HIS A 63 -7.36 3.51 5.37
CA HIS A 63 -7.78 2.31 6.06
C HIS A 63 -9.07 2.56 6.83
N ILE A 64 -10.04 1.66 6.63
CA ILE A 64 -11.30 1.65 7.38
C ILE A 64 -11.31 0.38 8.22
N ASN A 65 -11.39 0.53 9.53
CA ASN A 65 -11.39 -0.61 10.44
C ASN A 65 -12.76 -1.32 10.47
N SER A 66 -12.85 -2.42 11.22
CA SER A 66 -14.10 -3.19 11.34
C SER A 66 -15.27 -2.41 11.96
N THR A 67 -15.02 -1.29 12.63
CA THR A 67 -16.06 -0.42 13.20
C THR A 67 -16.46 0.72 12.27
N GLY A 68 -15.86 0.82 11.08
CA GLY A 68 -16.15 1.87 10.10
C GLY A 68 -15.40 3.18 10.35
N GLU A 69 -14.43 3.20 11.26
CA GLU A 69 -13.59 4.36 11.51
C GLU A 69 -12.44 4.38 10.49
N GLN A 70 -12.27 5.54 9.85
CA GLN A 70 -11.26 5.79 8.83
C GLN A 70 -10.00 6.38 9.45
N SER A 71 -8.83 5.92 9.02
CA SER A 71 -7.56 6.56 9.35
C SER A 71 -7.50 8.00 8.82
N GLU A 72 -7.04 8.94 9.65
CA GLU A 72 -6.91 10.35 9.25
C GLU A 72 -5.81 10.56 8.20
N ASN A 73 -4.77 9.71 8.23
CA ASN A 73 -3.61 9.79 7.37
C ASN A 73 -3.16 8.37 6.96
N PHE A 74 -2.39 8.27 5.88
CA PHE A 74 -1.63 7.07 5.55
C PHE A 74 -0.21 7.43 5.13
N SER A 75 0.70 6.47 5.26
CA SER A 75 2.07 6.58 4.78
C SER A 75 2.53 5.33 4.05
N ILE A 76 3.36 5.54 3.03
CA ILE A 76 4.06 4.49 2.28
C ILE A 76 5.52 4.92 2.18
N GLU A 77 6.42 4.12 2.74
CA GLU A 77 7.86 4.43 2.85
C GLU A 77 8.67 3.23 2.34
N ILE A 78 9.71 3.48 1.54
CA ILE A 78 10.62 2.46 0.96
C ILE A 78 12.09 2.76 1.22
#